data_AF-A0A455WDQ3-F1
#
_entry.id   AF-A0A455WDQ3-F1
#
_cell.length_a   1.000
_cell.length_b   1.000
_cell.length_c   1.000
_cell.angle_alpha   90.00
_cell.angle_beta   90.00
_cell.angle_gamma   90.00
#
_symmetry.space_group_name_H-M   'P 1'
#
loop_
_entity.id
_entity.type
_entity.pdbx_description
1 polymer ?
#
loop_
_entity_poly.entity_id
_entity_poly.type
_entity_poly.pdbx_seq_one_letter_code
_entity_poly.pdbx_strand_id
1 'polypeptide(L)'
;MQVAPLREVGRIVTGAAPVLFADSIIEPDLSLALIEMHQSDNFESRMNRGIGSEQKLKVDPRVKSRWDHPLIDQGLIQQLTAEIARGLIPAITRSFHFKPTRFEGYKVVAYKSTDNGCFGLHRDNVAEEVRHRRLALSINLNTDFEGGELYFPEYSTDLYRPGAGSALVFSGSLLHGVKPVTSGVRSL
;
A
#
# COMPACT_ATOMS: atom_id res chain seq x y z
N MET A 1 13.07 27.12 0.32
CA MET A 1 11.92 26.44 0.96
C MET A 1 10.72 26.65 0.07
N GLN A 2 10.32 25.66 -0.73
CA GLN A 2 9.20 25.81 -1.66
C GLN A 2 7.91 25.59 -0.86
N VAL A 3 7.12 26.64 -0.71
CA VAL A 3 5.83 26.56 -0.02
C VAL A 3 4.87 25.83 -0.95
N ALA A 4 4.27 24.73 -0.49
CA ALA A 4 3.27 24.01 -1.27
C ALA A 4 2.13 24.98 -1.64
N PRO A 5 1.60 24.92 -2.88
CA PRO A 5 0.54 25.81 -3.31
C PRO A 5 -0.69 25.66 -2.40
N LEU A 6 -1.24 26.78 -1.94
CA LEU A 6 -2.48 26.80 -1.18
C LEU A 6 -3.62 26.34 -2.10
N ARG A 7 -4.49 25.45 -1.61
CA ARG A 7 -5.65 24.97 -2.37
C ARG A 7 -6.66 26.10 -2.47
N GLU A 8 -6.94 26.59 -3.68
CA GLU A 8 -7.70 27.82 -3.93
C GLU A 8 -9.23 27.66 -3.86
N VAL A 9 -9.74 26.43 -3.95
CA VAL A 9 -11.19 26.15 -3.83
C VAL A 9 -11.43 25.12 -2.74
N GLY A 10 -12.20 25.51 -1.71
CA GLY A 10 -12.62 24.60 -0.65
C GLY A 10 -13.63 23.58 -1.18
N ARG A 11 -13.27 22.30 -1.16
CA ARG A 11 -14.23 21.19 -1.34
C ARG A 11 -14.97 20.98 -0.03
N ILE A 12 -16.30 20.87 -0.06
CA ILE A 12 -17.08 20.35 1.06
C ILE A 12 -16.78 18.85 1.17
N VAL A 13 -16.20 18.43 2.29
CA VAL A 13 -15.88 17.02 2.56
C VAL A 13 -16.92 16.47 3.54
N THR A 14 -17.75 15.55 3.07
CA THR A 14 -18.78 14.87 3.89
C THR A 14 -18.33 13.51 4.41
N GLY A 15 -17.18 13.02 3.95
CA GLY A 15 -16.55 11.78 4.38
C GLY A 15 -15.16 11.64 3.76
N ALA A 16 -14.20 11.14 4.55
CA ALA A 16 -12.85 10.85 4.11
C ALA A 16 -12.25 9.77 5.02
N ALA A 17 -11.50 8.82 4.44
CA ALA A 17 -10.79 7.85 5.25
C ALA A 17 -9.68 8.53 6.07
N PRO A 18 -9.46 8.13 7.34
CA PRO A 18 -8.43 8.69 8.20
C PRO A 18 -7.05 8.13 7.82
N VAL A 19 -6.55 8.59 6.67
CA VAL A 19 -5.26 8.19 6.10
C VAL A 19 -4.30 9.37 6.05
N LEU A 20 -3.02 9.09 6.23
CA LEU A 20 -1.94 10.06 6.10
C LEU A 20 -1.22 9.81 4.78
N PHE A 21 -1.24 10.81 3.90
CA PHE A 21 -0.34 10.89 2.75
C PHE A 21 0.97 11.54 3.16
N ALA A 22 2.07 10.99 2.66
CA ALA A 22 3.37 11.63 2.74
C ALA A 22 4.12 11.44 1.42
N ASP A 23 4.44 12.55 0.78
CA ASP A 23 5.08 12.54 -0.54
C ASP A 23 6.60 12.39 -0.41
N SER A 24 7.22 11.82 -1.45
CA SER A 24 8.69 11.73 -1.57
C SER A 24 9.39 11.14 -0.33
N ILE A 25 8.88 10.01 0.17
CA ILE A 25 9.49 9.27 1.28
C ILE A 25 10.77 8.58 0.83
N ILE A 26 10.75 7.97 -0.34
CA ILE A 26 11.92 7.32 -0.92
C ILE A 26 12.29 7.89 -2.28
N GLU A 27 13.59 7.86 -2.59
CA GLU A 27 14.14 8.39 -3.84
C GLU A 27 13.89 7.44 -5.03
N PRO A 28 13.91 7.95 -6.28
CA PRO A 28 13.70 7.14 -7.47
C PRO A 28 14.67 5.96 -7.61
N ASP A 29 15.95 6.15 -7.30
CA ASP A 29 16.97 5.10 -7.43
C ASP A 29 16.69 3.92 -6.47
N LEU A 30 16.25 4.21 -5.24
CA LEU A 30 15.85 3.15 -4.30
C LEU A 30 14.58 2.44 -4.80
N SER A 31 13.63 3.18 -5.36
CA SER A 31 12.41 2.59 -5.93
C SER A 31 12.74 1.61 -7.06
N LEU A 32 13.66 1.99 -7.95
CA LEU A 32 14.14 1.13 -9.05
C LEU A 32 14.85 -0.11 -8.51
N ALA A 33 15.77 0.04 -7.56
CA ALA A 33 16.49 -1.08 -6.96
C ALA A 33 15.55 -2.10 -6.30
N LEU A 34 14.50 -1.63 -5.61
CA LEU A 34 13.48 -2.48 -5.00
C LEU A 34 12.65 -3.22 -6.06
N ILE A 35 12.30 -2.55 -7.16
CA ILE A 35 11.57 -3.16 -8.29
C ILE A 35 12.44 -4.24 -8.96
N GLU A 36 13.70 -3.94 -9.27
CA GLU A 36 14.63 -4.89 -9.92
C GLU A 36 14.85 -6.12 -9.06
N MET A 37 15.03 -5.94 -7.76
CA MET A 37 15.15 -7.04 -6.82
C MET A 37 13.89 -7.93 -6.82
N HIS A 38 12.70 -7.33 -6.76
CA HIS A 38 11.44 -8.08 -6.88
C HIS A 38 11.35 -8.83 -8.22
N GLN A 39 11.74 -8.20 -9.33
CA GLN A 39 11.70 -8.85 -10.65
C GLN A 39 12.68 -10.03 -10.74
N SER A 40 13.81 -9.98 -10.03
CA SER A 40 14.81 -11.04 -9.99
C SER A 40 14.38 -12.27 -9.19
N ASP A 41 13.62 -12.06 -8.11
CA ASP A 41 13.14 -13.11 -7.22
C ASP A 41 11.79 -12.71 -6.62
N ASN A 42 10.74 -13.44 -6.96
CA ASN A 42 9.42 -13.25 -6.37
C ASN A 42 8.65 -14.57 -6.40
N PHE A 43 7.59 -14.63 -5.59
CA PHE A 43 6.66 -15.74 -5.62
C PHE A 43 5.22 -15.25 -5.63
N GLU A 44 4.36 -16.07 -6.23
CA GLU A 44 2.95 -15.77 -6.27
C GLU A 44 2.28 -16.01 -4.91
N SER A 45 1.51 -15.03 -4.43
CA SER A 45 0.72 -15.09 -3.21
C SER A 45 -0.76 -15.01 -3.54
N ARG A 46 -1.35 -16.15 -3.94
CA ARG A 46 -2.79 -16.29 -4.19
C ARG A 46 -3.54 -16.84 -2.98
N MET A 47 -4.71 -16.27 -2.72
CA MET A 47 -5.72 -16.85 -1.84
C MET A 47 -7.05 -16.91 -2.61
N ASN A 48 -7.39 -18.10 -3.13
CA ASN A 48 -8.66 -18.36 -3.81
C ASN A 48 -9.51 -19.27 -2.92
N ARG A 49 -10.79 -18.93 -2.69
CA ARG A 49 -11.78 -19.92 -2.26
C ARG A 49 -12.49 -20.47 -3.49
N GLY A 50 -12.34 -21.76 -3.74
CA GLY A 50 -13.15 -22.46 -4.73
C GLY A 50 -14.49 -22.87 -4.12
N ILE A 51 -15.60 -22.52 -4.79
CA ILE A 51 -16.85 -23.30 -4.75
C ILE A 51 -17.53 -23.20 -6.12
N GLY A 52 -17.67 -24.35 -6.79
CA GLY A 52 -18.80 -24.78 -7.64
C GLY A 52 -19.43 -23.86 -8.68
N SER A 53 -19.28 -24.26 -9.95
CA SER A 53 -20.13 -24.07 -11.14
C SER A 53 -20.83 -22.72 -11.38
N GLU A 54 -20.41 -22.09 -12.48
CA GLU A 54 -21.21 -21.24 -13.38
C GLU A 54 -22.13 -20.18 -12.74
N GLN A 55 -21.57 -19.14 -12.10
CA GLN A 55 -22.25 -17.84 -12.03
C GLN A 55 -21.23 -16.69 -12.09
N LYS A 56 -21.58 -15.67 -12.90
CA LYS A 56 -20.92 -14.37 -13.14
C LYS A 56 -19.84 -14.02 -12.12
N LEU A 57 -18.63 -13.70 -12.61
CA LEU A 57 -17.44 -13.19 -11.91
C LEU A 57 -17.77 -12.08 -10.88
N LYS A 58 -18.33 -12.46 -9.73
CA LYS A 58 -18.26 -11.70 -8.51
C LYS A 58 -16.88 -12.03 -7.95
N VAL A 59 -15.90 -11.20 -8.26
CA VAL A 59 -14.59 -11.26 -7.61
C VAL A 59 -14.87 -11.25 -6.11
N ASP A 60 -14.61 -12.36 -5.42
CA ASP A 60 -14.77 -12.42 -3.97
C ASP A 60 -13.91 -11.29 -3.41
N PRO A 61 -14.46 -10.38 -2.59
CA PRO A 61 -13.68 -9.34 -1.94
C PRO A 61 -12.66 -9.92 -0.96
N ARG A 62 -12.33 -11.21 -0.98
CA ARG A 62 -11.21 -11.83 -0.27
C ARG A 62 -10.16 -12.42 -1.21
N VAL A 63 -10.32 -12.29 -2.54
CA VAL A 63 -9.29 -12.72 -3.49
C VAL A 63 -8.05 -11.86 -3.28
N LYS A 64 -6.95 -12.52 -2.99
CA LYS A 64 -5.60 -11.95 -3.06
C LYS A 64 -4.93 -12.50 -4.31
N SER A 65 -4.49 -11.63 -5.20
CA SER A 65 -3.70 -11.95 -6.39
C SER A 65 -2.55 -10.96 -6.47
N ARG A 66 -1.36 -11.37 -6.02
CA ARG A 66 -0.17 -10.51 -5.88
C ARG A 66 1.11 -11.34 -5.90
N TRP A 67 2.20 -10.74 -6.33
CA TRP A 67 3.53 -11.31 -6.27
C TRP A 67 4.33 -10.66 -5.15
N ASP A 68 4.92 -11.46 -4.27
CA ASP A 68 5.58 -11.01 -3.05
C ASP A 68 7.09 -11.31 -3.11
N HIS A 69 7.91 -10.39 -2.62
CA HIS A 69 9.34 -10.59 -2.34
C HIS A 69 9.67 -10.06 -0.93
N PRO A 70 10.02 -10.92 0.05
CA PRO A 70 10.51 -10.49 1.34
C PRO A 70 11.86 -9.79 1.18
N LEU A 71 11.96 -8.53 1.61
CA LEU A 71 13.22 -7.81 1.52
C LEU A 71 14.15 -8.31 2.63
N ILE A 72 15.25 -8.98 2.24
CA ILE A 72 16.26 -9.55 3.17
C ILE A 72 17.63 -8.90 3.05
N ASP A 73 17.88 -8.13 1.98
CA ASP A 73 19.12 -7.38 1.80
C ASP A 73 19.27 -6.32 2.90
N GLN A 74 20.29 -6.46 3.74
CA GLN A 74 20.46 -5.61 4.91
C GLN A 74 20.81 -4.16 4.55
N GLY A 75 21.49 -3.91 3.44
CA GLY A 75 21.82 -2.56 2.98
C GLY A 75 20.56 -1.81 2.57
N LEU A 76 19.71 -2.44 1.74
CA LEU A 76 18.43 -1.88 1.32
C LEU A 76 17.46 -1.68 2.50
N ILE A 77 17.39 -2.63 3.44
CA ILE A 77 16.57 -2.49 4.66
C ILE A 77 17.02 -1.28 5.47
N GLN A 78 18.32 -1.10 5.67
CA GLN A 78 18.87 0.02 6.43
C GLN A 78 18.56 1.35 5.74
N GLN A 79 18.77 1.44 4.42
CA GLN A 79 18.46 2.63 3.65
C GLN A 79 16.96 2.98 3.71
N LEU A 80 16.08 2.02 3.40
CA LEU A 80 14.63 2.20 3.43
C LEU A 80 14.14 2.62 4.83
N THR A 81 14.68 1.98 5.89
CA THR A 81 14.32 2.33 7.27
C THR A 81 14.76 3.75 7.63
N ALA A 82 15.95 4.18 7.19
CA ALA A 82 16.44 5.53 7.44
C ALA A 82 15.57 6.58 6.73
N GLU A 83 15.16 6.32 5.48
CA GLU A 83 14.28 7.19 4.70
C GLU A 83 12.89 7.31 5.33
N ILE A 84 12.27 6.19 5.73
CA ILE A 84 10.99 6.17 6.47
C ILE A 84 11.11 6.89 7.82
N ALA A 85 12.18 6.63 8.58
CA ALA A 85 12.40 7.24 9.88
C ALA A 85 12.47 8.77 9.78
N ARG A 86 13.18 9.27 8.75
CA ARG A 86 13.36 10.70 8.49
C ARG A 86 12.08 11.35 7.96
N GLY A 87 11.45 10.75 6.94
CA GLY A 87 10.35 11.36 6.21
C GLY A 87 8.97 11.17 6.84
N LEU A 88 8.74 10.03 7.52
CA LEU A 88 7.40 9.58 7.85
C LEU A 88 7.11 9.55 9.35
N ILE A 89 8.05 9.12 10.18
CA ILE A 89 7.81 8.98 11.64
C ILE A 89 7.38 10.29 12.32
N PRO A 90 7.95 11.47 12.00
CA PRO A 90 7.46 12.73 12.56
C PRO A 90 6.01 13.04 12.15
N ALA A 91 5.63 12.74 10.90
CA ALA A 91 4.28 12.96 10.40
C ALA A 91 3.27 12.01 11.06
N ILE A 92 3.63 10.73 11.22
CA ILE A 92 2.83 9.74 11.96
C ILE A 92 2.62 10.19 13.40
N THR A 93 3.71 10.58 14.09
CA THR A 93 3.65 10.97 15.50
C THR A 93 2.71 12.16 15.70
N ARG A 94 2.76 13.16 14.81
CA ARG A 94 1.86 14.32 14.87
C ARG A 94 0.41 13.99 14.51
N SER A 95 0.20 13.16 13.48
CA SER A 95 -1.16 12.93 12.95
C SER A 95 -1.95 11.91 13.76
N PHE A 96 -1.27 10.91 14.32
CA PHE A 96 -1.90 9.80 15.03
C PHE A 96 -1.61 9.80 16.53
N HIS A 97 -0.80 10.73 17.05
CA HIS A 97 -0.35 10.74 18.44
C HIS A 97 0.27 9.40 18.87
N PHE A 98 0.89 8.71 17.93
CA PHE A 98 1.46 7.39 18.08
C PHE A 98 2.88 7.38 17.54
N LYS A 99 3.84 6.91 18.34
CA LYS A 99 5.23 6.73 17.91
C LYS A 99 5.49 5.24 17.66
N PRO A 100 5.59 4.79 16.39
CA PRO A 100 5.96 3.40 16.09
C PRO A 100 7.33 3.07 16.67
N THR A 101 7.45 1.88 17.26
CA THR A 101 8.71 1.38 17.86
C THR A 101 9.32 0.20 17.10
N ARG A 102 8.58 -0.38 16.16
CA ARG A 102 8.96 -1.58 15.42
C ARG A 102 8.33 -1.56 14.04
N PHE A 103 9.09 -2.04 13.06
CA PHE A 103 8.59 -2.43 11.75
C PHE A 103 8.39 -3.95 11.71
N GLU A 104 7.35 -4.38 11.01
CA GLU A 104 7.31 -5.73 10.45
C GLU A 104 8.41 -5.85 9.38
N GLY A 105 8.77 -7.07 9.00
CA GLY A 105 9.69 -7.27 7.88
C GLY A 105 9.14 -6.62 6.60
N TYR A 106 9.99 -5.89 5.88
CA TYR A 106 9.62 -5.26 4.62
C TYR A 106 9.37 -6.31 3.54
N LYS A 107 8.51 -5.95 2.60
CA LYS A 107 8.18 -6.78 1.46
C LYS A 107 7.92 -5.87 0.27
N VAL A 108 8.59 -6.15 -0.84
CA VAL A 108 8.24 -5.56 -2.14
C VAL A 108 7.15 -6.42 -2.76
N VAL A 109 6.11 -5.78 -3.29
CA VAL A 109 4.96 -6.49 -3.85
C VAL A 109 4.55 -5.92 -5.20
N ALA A 110 4.06 -6.79 -6.08
CA ALA A 110 3.57 -6.40 -7.40
C ALA A 110 2.16 -6.94 -7.67
N TYR A 111 1.29 -6.06 -8.13
CA TYR A 111 -0.01 -6.41 -8.70
C TYR A 111 0.06 -6.26 -10.21
N LYS A 112 -0.14 -7.36 -10.95
CA LYS A 112 -0.04 -7.38 -12.42
C LYS A 112 -1.44 -7.37 -13.04
N SER A 113 -1.64 -6.57 -14.08
CA SER A 113 -2.88 -6.58 -14.87
C SER A 113 -3.19 -7.95 -15.47
N THR A 114 -2.17 -8.68 -15.93
CA THR A 114 -2.28 -10.04 -16.49
C THR A 114 -2.87 -11.05 -15.51
N ASP A 115 -2.73 -10.81 -14.20
CA ASP A 115 -3.19 -11.69 -13.13
C ASP A 115 -4.46 -11.19 -12.44
N ASN A 116 -5.10 -10.15 -13.01
CA ASN A 116 -6.16 -9.38 -12.35
C ASN A 116 -5.74 -8.98 -10.92
N GLY A 117 -4.49 -8.50 -10.80
CA GLY A 117 -3.82 -8.29 -9.53
C GLY A 117 -4.61 -7.37 -8.61
N CYS A 118 -5.00 -7.89 -7.45
CA CYS A 118 -5.85 -7.19 -6.49
C CYS A 118 -5.63 -7.72 -5.06
N PHE A 119 -6.18 -7.00 -4.09
CA PHE A 119 -6.32 -7.51 -2.74
C PHE A 119 -7.70 -7.16 -2.22
N GLY A 120 -8.49 -8.19 -1.97
CA GLY A 120 -9.79 -8.08 -1.35
C GLY A 120 -9.83 -7.25 -0.06
N LEU A 121 -11.03 -6.85 0.34
CA LEU A 121 -11.34 -6.22 1.61
C LEU A 121 -10.83 -7.05 2.80
N HIS A 122 -9.96 -6.43 3.59
CA HIS A 122 -9.37 -7.04 4.78
C HIS A 122 -9.04 -5.98 5.84
N ARG A 123 -8.58 -6.48 6.98
CA ARG A 123 -7.95 -5.74 8.07
C ARG A 123 -6.65 -6.44 8.41
N ASP A 124 -5.62 -5.68 8.73
CA ASP A 124 -4.26 -6.20 8.90
C ASP A 124 -3.96 -6.78 10.28
N ASN A 125 -4.88 -6.62 11.24
CA ASN A 125 -4.64 -6.99 12.64
C ASN A 125 -5.73 -7.88 13.27
N VAL A 126 -6.42 -8.67 12.45
CA VAL A 126 -7.49 -9.57 12.93
C VAL A 126 -6.95 -10.88 13.50
N ALA A 127 -6.02 -11.53 12.80
CA ALA A 127 -5.45 -12.80 13.25
C ALA A 127 -4.48 -12.61 14.42
N GLU A 128 -4.33 -13.62 15.28
CA GLU A 128 -3.56 -13.51 16.54
C GLU A 128 -2.11 -13.10 16.28
N GLU A 129 -1.49 -13.71 15.28
CA GLU A 129 -0.10 -13.52 14.88
C GLU A 129 0.21 -12.12 14.33
N VAL A 130 -0.82 -11.32 14.01
CA VAL A 130 -0.70 -9.95 13.50
C VAL A 130 -1.46 -8.92 14.34
N ARG A 131 -2.05 -9.32 15.47
CA ARG A 131 -2.86 -8.44 16.34
C ARG A 131 -2.09 -7.22 16.85
N HIS A 132 -0.77 -7.33 16.97
CA HIS A 132 0.10 -6.23 17.42
C HIS A 132 0.22 -5.10 16.38
N ARG A 133 -0.15 -5.34 15.11
CA ARG A 133 -0.06 -4.31 14.06
C ARG A 133 -1.01 -3.15 14.37
N ARG A 134 -0.45 -1.96 14.47
CA ARG A 134 -1.19 -0.72 14.73
C ARG A 134 -1.48 0.05 13.45
N LEU A 135 -0.45 0.25 12.64
CA LEU A 135 -0.51 0.98 11.39
C LEU A 135 -0.09 0.07 10.24
N ALA A 136 -0.72 0.27 9.09
CA ALA A 136 -0.27 -0.21 7.80
C ALA A 136 0.47 0.92 7.07
N LEU A 137 1.49 0.55 6.31
CA LEU A 137 2.29 1.44 5.47
C LEU A 137 2.39 0.80 4.08
N SER A 138 2.00 1.55 3.05
CA SER A 138 2.30 1.23 1.65
C SER A 138 3.07 2.39 1.02
N ILE A 139 4.13 2.10 0.28
CA ILE A 139 4.89 3.09 -0.51
C ILE A 139 4.74 2.70 -1.97
N ASN A 140 4.29 3.61 -2.84
CA ASN A 140 4.25 3.31 -4.28
C ASN A 140 5.65 3.44 -4.87
N LEU A 141 6.13 2.41 -5.58
CA LEU A 141 7.44 2.44 -6.24
C LEU A 141 7.37 2.98 -7.67
N ASN A 142 6.18 2.97 -8.27
CA ASN A 142 5.95 3.42 -9.63
C ASN A 142 4.55 4.04 -9.83
N THR A 143 4.27 4.54 -11.04
CA THR A 143 2.98 5.16 -11.41
C THR A 143 2.49 4.78 -12.81
N ASP A 144 3.23 3.98 -13.55
CA ASP A 144 2.93 3.49 -14.90
C ASP A 144 1.94 2.30 -14.87
N PHE A 145 0.78 2.50 -14.24
CA PHE A 145 -0.30 1.52 -14.18
C PHE A 145 -1.68 2.18 -14.10
N GLU A 146 -2.71 1.45 -14.51
CA GLU A 146 -4.12 1.86 -14.36
C GLU A 146 -4.87 0.92 -13.42
N GLY A 147 -5.89 1.45 -12.73
CA GLY A 147 -6.55 0.76 -11.62
C GLY A 147 -5.64 0.66 -10.39
N GLY A 148 -5.76 -0.43 -9.63
CA GLY A 148 -4.86 -0.70 -8.50
C GLY A 148 -5.01 0.24 -7.30
N GLU A 149 -6.03 1.09 -7.23
CA GLU A 149 -6.21 2.06 -6.14
C GLU A 149 -6.57 1.38 -4.82
N LEU A 150 -6.09 1.94 -3.70
CA LEU A 150 -6.62 1.61 -2.38
C LEU A 150 -7.99 2.25 -2.20
N TYR A 151 -8.86 1.59 -1.44
CA TYR A 151 -10.17 2.12 -1.07
C TYR A 151 -10.59 1.67 0.32
N PHE A 152 -11.36 2.52 0.99
CA PHE A 152 -11.80 2.36 2.38
C PHE A 152 -13.34 2.52 2.45
N PRO A 153 -14.11 1.45 2.20
CA PRO A 153 -15.55 1.55 1.94
C PRO A 153 -16.37 2.00 3.15
N GLU A 154 -15.83 1.92 4.36
CA GLU A 154 -16.51 2.39 5.58
C GLU A 154 -16.48 3.92 5.72
N TYR A 155 -15.70 4.64 4.91
CA TYR A 155 -15.46 6.08 5.08
C TYR A 155 -15.91 6.94 3.89
N SER A 156 -15.68 6.47 2.66
CA SER A 156 -16.07 7.20 1.44
C SER A 156 -15.96 6.31 0.20
N THR A 157 -16.40 6.85 -0.94
CA THR A 157 -16.15 6.27 -2.27
C THR A 157 -14.84 6.73 -2.90
N ASP A 158 -14.04 7.54 -2.19
CA ASP A 158 -12.79 8.07 -2.72
C ASP A 158 -11.76 6.95 -2.91
N LEU A 159 -10.93 7.09 -3.94
CA LEU A 159 -9.87 6.15 -4.31
C LEU A 159 -8.50 6.78 -4.05
N TYR A 160 -7.56 5.98 -3.59
CA TYR A 160 -6.26 6.42 -3.10
C TYR A 160 -5.13 5.83 -3.95
N ARG A 161 -4.36 6.70 -4.61
CA ARG A 161 -3.17 6.34 -5.40
C ARG A 161 -2.04 7.33 -5.08
N PRO A 162 -1.14 6.99 -4.15
CA PRO A 162 0.08 7.77 -3.91
C PRO A 162 0.95 7.83 -5.18
N GLY A 163 1.75 8.90 -5.32
CA GLY A 163 2.77 9.00 -6.36
C GLY A 163 3.94 8.04 -6.12
N ALA A 164 4.85 7.91 -7.09
CA ALA A 164 6.09 7.16 -6.90
C ALA A 164 6.90 7.75 -5.73
N GLY A 165 7.53 6.88 -4.96
CA GLY A 165 8.23 7.19 -3.72
C GLY A 165 7.34 7.69 -2.58
N SER A 166 6.02 7.78 -2.76
CA SER A 166 5.10 8.37 -1.78
C SER A 166 4.40 7.30 -0.96
N ALA A 167 4.17 7.61 0.32
CA ALA A 167 3.58 6.72 1.30
C ALA A 167 2.12 7.04 1.59
N LEU A 168 1.36 5.98 1.88
CA LEU A 168 0.06 6.03 2.53
C LEU A 168 0.13 5.25 3.83
N VAL A 169 -0.26 5.90 4.93
CA VAL A 169 -0.33 5.30 6.27
C VAL A 169 -1.74 5.35 6.80
N PHE A 170 -2.18 4.26 7.40
CA PHE A 170 -3.52 4.15 7.97
C PHE A 170 -3.55 3.11 9.10
N SER A 171 -4.61 3.11 9.91
CA SER A 171 -4.78 2.10 10.95
C SER A 171 -4.98 0.72 10.35
N GLY A 172 -4.26 -0.29 10.86
CA GLY A 172 -4.42 -1.69 10.41
C GLY A 172 -5.82 -2.26 10.67
N SER A 173 -6.64 -1.57 11.48
CA SER A 173 -8.03 -1.94 11.76
C SER A 173 -9.05 -1.34 10.78
N LEU A 174 -8.63 -0.49 9.83
CA LEU A 174 -9.55 0.01 8.81
C LEU A 174 -9.86 -1.09 7.79
N LEU A 175 -11.15 -1.27 7.46
CA LEU A 175 -11.50 -2.13 6.32
C LEU A 175 -10.99 -1.48 5.04
N HIS A 176 -10.15 -2.19 4.30
CA HIS A 176 -9.56 -1.64 3.09
C HIS A 176 -9.27 -2.74 2.07
N GLY A 177 -9.13 -2.35 0.81
CA GLY A 177 -8.74 -3.24 -0.28
C GLY A 177 -8.00 -2.50 -1.39
N VAL A 178 -7.51 -3.27 -2.34
CA VAL A 178 -6.84 -2.81 -3.58
C VAL A 178 -7.69 -3.23 -4.77
N LYS A 179 -8.13 -2.26 -5.57
CA LYS A 179 -8.85 -2.52 -6.82
C LYS A 179 -7.98 -3.33 -7.79
N PRO A 180 -8.58 -4.08 -8.74
CA PRO A 180 -7.79 -4.72 -9.77
C PRO A 180 -6.93 -3.73 -10.55
N VAL A 181 -5.68 -4.13 -10.82
CA VAL A 181 -4.85 -3.46 -11.82
C VAL A 181 -5.39 -3.83 -13.19
N THR A 182 -5.65 -2.82 -14.02
CA THR A 182 -6.28 -2.99 -15.34
C THR A 182 -5.29 -2.83 -16.49
N SER A 183 -4.18 -2.12 -16.25
CA SER A 183 -3.06 -1.99 -17.19
C SER A 183 -1.75 -1.86 -16.40
N GLY A 184 -0.66 -2.40 -16.95
CA GLY A 184 0.69 -2.33 -16.36
C GLY A 184 0.87 -3.21 -15.12
N VAL A 185 1.84 -2.81 -14.29
CA VAL A 185 2.21 -3.48 -13.04
C VAL A 185 2.32 -2.41 -11.95
N ARG A 186 1.59 -2.58 -10.84
CA ARG A 186 1.71 -1.73 -9.66
C ARG A 186 2.71 -2.34 -8.68
N SER A 187 3.81 -1.65 -8.43
CA SER A 187 4.86 -2.06 -7.48
C SER A 187 4.79 -1.23 -6.19
N LEU A 188 4.92 -1.89 -5.04
CA LEU A 188 4.89 -1.32 -3.68
C LEU A 188 6.02 -1.87 -2.80
#